data_AF-A0A7S1GDL0-F1
#
_entry.id   AF-A0A7S1GDL0-F1
#
_cell.length_a   1.000
_cell.length_b   1.000
_cell.length_c   1.000
_cell.angle_alpha   90.00
_cell.angle_beta   90.00
_cell.angle_gamma   90.00
#
_symmetry.space_group_name_H-M   'P 1'
#
loop_
_entity.id
_entity.type
_entity.pdbx_description
1 polymer ?
#
loop_
_entity_poly.entity_id
_entity_poly.type
_entity_poly.pdbx_seq_one_letter_code
_entity_poly.pdbx_strand_id
1 'polypeptide(L)'
;TLDAACPAGHFGRRLEHCRPCPTGGVCEGGEAEPYPQPAFFMKRRGVFVRCKPIDACLGGLASPCADGYTGFACADCAPGYYRLEQRCPQCPDLAWLLLTGFVVGGLALAALIAFLARRRVELTAFTIGVDFLQAVSLFGAFAFHWPAMLLDVLAVLSFSSLNLEVVAPECTLTWGFRGKWYAVQGSVFV
;
A
#
# COMPACT_ATOMS: atom_id res chain seq x y z
N THR A 1 -8.34 -42.62 7.10
CA THR A 1 -9.41 -43.16 6.25
C THR A 1 -9.80 -42.09 5.24
N LEU A 2 -10.27 -42.49 4.06
CA LEU A 2 -10.86 -41.54 3.12
C LEU A 2 -12.31 -41.34 3.55
N ASP A 3 -12.68 -40.11 3.87
CA ASP A 3 -13.97 -39.82 4.49
C ASP A 3 -14.99 -39.40 3.42
N ALA A 4 -16.24 -39.82 3.57
CA ALA A 4 -17.31 -39.51 2.62
C ALA A 4 -17.70 -38.01 2.63
N ALA A 5 -17.47 -37.34 3.76
CA ALA A 5 -17.68 -35.92 4.00
C ALA A 5 -16.83 -35.49 5.22
N CYS A 6 -16.23 -34.31 5.18
CA CYS A 6 -15.42 -33.83 6.31
C CYS A 6 -16.29 -33.29 7.46
N PRO A 7 -15.87 -33.44 8.73
CA PRO A 7 -16.53 -32.77 9.84
C PRO A 7 -16.33 -31.25 9.77
N ALA A 8 -17.18 -30.49 10.46
CA ALA A 8 -17.01 -29.04 10.61
C ALA A 8 -15.62 -28.70 11.19
N GLY A 9 -15.02 -27.59 10.73
CA GLY A 9 -13.65 -27.23 11.09
C GLY A 9 -12.56 -28.04 10.38
N HIS A 10 -12.93 -28.91 9.43
CA HIS A 10 -12.01 -29.58 8.52
C HIS A 10 -12.42 -29.31 7.07
N PHE A 11 -11.49 -29.48 6.14
CA PHE A 11 -11.74 -29.36 4.70
C PHE A 11 -11.09 -30.52 3.93
N GLY A 12 -11.71 -30.90 2.83
CA GLY A 12 -11.27 -31.99 1.95
C GLY A 12 -12.36 -32.30 0.93
N ARG A 13 -11.97 -32.82 -0.24
CA ARG A 13 -12.94 -33.33 -1.23
C ARG A 13 -13.34 -34.76 -0.87
N ARG A 14 -14.40 -35.24 -1.51
CA ARG A 14 -14.79 -36.65 -1.45
C ARG A 14 -13.61 -37.54 -1.83
N LEU A 15 -13.35 -38.57 -1.01
CA LEU A 15 -12.20 -39.47 -1.16
C LEU A 15 -10.82 -38.80 -0.97
N GLU A 16 -10.76 -37.63 -0.32
CA GLU A 16 -9.52 -37.07 0.22
C GLU A 16 -9.45 -37.25 1.74
N HIS A 17 -8.26 -37.06 2.31
CA HIS A 17 -8.10 -37.00 3.76
C HIS A 17 -8.47 -35.62 4.28
N CYS A 18 -9.37 -35.56 5.26
CA CYS A 18 -9.78 -34.30 5.88
C CYS A 18 -8.62 -33.66 6.62
N ARG A 19 -8.33 -32.40 6.28
CA ARG A 19 -7.28 -31.60 6.92
C ARG A 19 -7.92 -30.60 7.88
N PRO A 20 -7.26 -30.25 9.00
CA PRO A 20 -7.75 -29.23 9.90
C PRO A 20 -7.84 -27.88 9.19
N CYS A 21 -8.82 -27.06 9.56
CA CYS A 21 -8.97 -25.73 8.99
C CYS A 21 -7.75 -24.87 9.30
N PRO A 22 -7.06 -24.31 8.29
CA PRO A 22 -5.87 -23.52 8.50
C PRO A 22 -6.23 -22.11 8.95
N THR A 23 -5.31 -21.45 9.65
CA THR A 23 -5.49 -20.10 10.19
C THR A 23 -5.88 -19.10 9.10
N GLY A 24 -6.89 -18.28 9.37
CA GLY A 24 -7.43 -17.29 8.42
C GLY A 24 -8.44 -17.86 7.43
N GLY A 25 -8.78 -19.14 7.53
CA GLY A 25 -9.82 -19.80 6.75
C GLY A 25 -11.11 -20.05 7.54
N VAL A 26 -12.20 -20.22 6.82
CA VAL A 26 -13.49 -20.76 7.29
C VAL A 26 -13.71 -22.07 6.58
N CYS A 27 -14.05 -23.10 7.37
CA CYS A 27 -14.30 -24.46 6.88
C CYS A 27 -15.60 -24.97 7.47
N GLU A 28 -16.68 -24.87 6.69
CA GLU A 28 -18.03 -25.36 7.07
C GLU A 28 -18.06 -26.90 7.23
N GLY A 29 -17.10 -27.60 6.62
CA GLY A 29 -17.07 -29.06 6.54
C GLY A 29 -17.82 -29.60 5.32
N GLY A 30 -18.16 -30.88 5.35
CA GLY A 30 -18.79 -31.59 4.24
C GLY A 30 -17.87 -31.68 3.03
N GLU A 31 -18.40 -31.27 1.87
CA GLU A 31 -17.66 -31.12 0.60
C GLU A 31 -17.37 -29.64 0.27
N ALA A 32 -17.69 -28.70 1.16
CA ALA A 32 -17.48 -27.28 0.92
C ALA A 32 -15.96 -26.95 0.87
N GLU A 33 -15.55 -26.19 -0.14
CA GLU A 33 -14.17 -25.71 -0.21
C GLU A 33 -13.93 -24.61 0.84
N PRO A 34 -12.73 -24.57 1.44
CA PRO A 34 -12.42 -23.57 2.46
C PRO A 34 -12.27 -22.20 1.82
N TYR A 35 -12.74 -21.16 2.51
CA TYR A 35 -12.65 -19.78 2.06
C TYR A 35 -12.04 -18.87 3.12
N PRO A 36 -11.43 -17.73 2.77
CA PRO A 36 -10.81 -16.85 3.74
C PRO A 36 -11.82 -16.13 4.62
N GLN A 37 -11.43 -15.90 5.88
CA GLN A 37 -12.07 -14.93 6.77
C GLN A 37 -11.81 -13.49 6.27
N PRO A 38 -12.57 -12.49 6.74
CA PRO A 38 -12.21 -11.08 6.55
C PRO A 38 -10.75 -10.85 6.96
N ALA A 39 -10.06 -9.96 6.26
CA ALA A 39 -8.61 -9.71 6.37
C ALA A 39 -7.66 -10.75 5.75
N PHE A 40 -8.18 -11.84 5.20
CA PHE A 40 -7.37 -12.87 4.57
C PHE A 40 -7.71 -13.04 3.08
N PHE A 41 -6.71 -13.48 2.33
CA PHE A 41 -6.81 -13.81 0.91
C PHE A 41 -6.37 -15.25 0.68
N MET A 42 -7.07 -15.97 -0.20
CA MET A 42 -6.72 -17.33 -0.56
C MET A 42 -5.60 -17.34 -1.60
N LYS A 43 -4.36 -17.61 -1.17
CA LYS A 43 -3.22 -17.75 -2.10
C LYS A 43 -3.32 -19.03 -2.91
N ARG A 44 -3.65 -20.13 -2.23
CA ARG A 44 -3.87 -21.48 -2.77
C ARG A 44 -4.86 -22.22 -1.86
N ARG A 45 -5.35 -23.38 -2.31
CA ARG A 45 -6.23 -24.26 -1.50
C ARG A 45 -5.62 -24.55 -0.14
N GLY A 46 -6.30 -24.11 0.93
CA GLY A 46 -5.84 -24.26 2.31
C GLY A 46 -4.65 -23.39 2.73
N VAL A 47 -4.29 -22.37 1.93
CA VAL A 47 -3.24 -21.40 2.27
C VAL A 47 -3.80 -19.99 2.20
N PHE A 48 -4.02 -19.41 3.37
CA PHE A 48 -4.54 -18.05 3.53
C PHE A 48 -3.42 -17.11 3.96
N VAL A 49 -3.37 -15.93 3.35
CA VAL A 49 -2.41 -14.88 3.67
C VAL A 49 -3.14 -13.65 4.17
N ARG A 50 -2.56 -12.95 5.15
CA ARG A 50 -3.15 -11.72 5.67
C ARG A 50 -2.91 -10.58 4.70
N CYS A 51 -3.95 -9.78 4.45
CA CYS A 51 -3.87 -8.64 3.56
C CYS A 51 -3.24 -7.42 4.25
N LYS A 52 -2.71 -6.53 3.43
CA LYS A 52 -2.12 -5.26 3.85
C LYS A 52 -2.62 -4.17 2.89
N PRO A 53 -3.43 -3.21 3.34
CA PRO A 53 -3.94 -3.07 4.70
C PRO A 53 -4.98 -4.16 5.04
N ILE A 54 -5.29 -4.33 6.33
CA ILE A 54 -6.08 -5.47 6.82
C ILE A 54 -7.52 -5.47 6.27
N ASP A 55 -8.04 -4.29 6.00
CA ASP A 55 -9.37 -4.01 5.44
C ASP A 55 -9.45 -4.19 3.92
N ALA A 56 -8.33 -4.37 3.22
CA ALA A 56 -8.32 -4.57 1.76
C ALA A 56 -8.99 -5.88 1.33
N CYS A 57 -9.10 -6.87 2.21
CA CYS A 57 -9.71 -8.17 1.92
C CYS A 57 -10.99 -8.37 2.70
N LEU A 58 -12.10 -8.51 1.97
CA LEU A 58 -13.44 -8.72 2.56
C LEU A 58 -13.66 -10.16 3.04
N GLY A 59 -12.86 -11.11 2.55
CA GLY A 59 -13.04 -12.55 2.80
C GLY A 59 -14.15 -13.17 1.93
N GLY A 60 -14.36 -14.48 2.05
CA GLY A 60 -15.37 -15.23 1.28
C GLY A 60 -14.83 -16.00 0.08
N LEU A 61 -15.68 -16.82 -0.56
CA LEU A 61 -15.31 -17.86 -1.54
C LEU A 61 -14.47 -17.38 -2.72
N ALA A 62 -14.65 -16.14 -3.17
CA ALA A 62 -13.90 -15.54 -4.29
C ALA A 62 -12.73 -14.66 -3.85
N SER A 63 -12.48 -14.52 -2.54
CA SER A 63 -11.52 -13.55 -1.98
C SER A 63 -11.66 -12.13 -2.57
N PRO A 64 -12.87 -11.52 -2.57
CA PRO A 64 -13.08 -10.18 -3.10
C PRO A 64 -12.25 -9.14 -2.35
N CYS A 65 -11.75 -8.17 -3.11
CA CYS A 65 -11.07 -6.99 -2.59
C CYS A 65 -12.07 -5.89 -2.22
N ALA A 66 -11.70 -5.06 -1.24
CA ALA A 66 -12.40 -3.83 -0.94
C ALA A 66 -12.23 -2.80 -2.07
N ASP A 67 -13.09 -1.78 -2.07
CA ASP A 67 -13.06 -0.71 -3.08
C ASP A 67 -11.69 -0.04 -3.13
N GLY A 68 -11.19 0.18 -4.35
CA GLY A 68 -9.87 0.76 -4.58
C GLY A 68 -8.70 -0.22 -4.55
N TYR A 69 -8.93 -1.50 -4.22
CA TYR A 69 -7.90 -2.54 -4.18
C TYR A 69 -8.13 -3.62 -5.24
N THR A 70 -7.03 -4.20 -5.73
CA THR A 70 -7.05 -5.27 -6.74
C THR A 70 -5.78 -6.12 -6.65
N GLY A 71 -5.67 -7.11 -7.54
CA GLY A 71 -4.48 -7.95 -7.66
C GLY A 71 -4.36 -9.01 -6.57
N PHE A 72 -3.17 -9.60 -6.46
CA PHE A 72 -2.91 -10.68 -5.53
C PHE A 72 -2.96 -10.16 -4.08
N ALA A 73 -3.77 -10.80 -3.22
CA ALA A 73 -3.98 -10.38 -1.84
C ALA A 73 -4.44 -8.92 -1.67
N CYS A 74 -5.13 -8.39 -2.70
CA CYS A 74 -5.62 -7.01 -2.74
C CYS A 74 -4.51 -5.99 -2.49
N ALA A 75 -3.30 -6.34 -2.91
CA ALA A 75 -2.12 -5.54 -2.65
C ALA A 75 -2.00 -4.36 -3.61
N ASP A 76 -2.60 -4.41 -4.81
CA ASP A 76 -2.48 -3.38 -5.83
C ASP A 76 -3.63 -2.37 -5.74
N CYS A 77 -3.39 -1.12 -6.15
CA CYS A 77 -4.47 -0.14 -6.26
C CYS A 77 -5.24 -0.34 -7.58
N ALA A 78 -6.56 -0.28 -7.51
CA ALA A 78 -7.44 -0.39 -8.66
C ALA A 78 -7.33 0.85 -9.58
N PRO A 79 -7.72 0.75 -10.85
CA PRO A 79 -7.76 1.91 -11.74
C PRO A 79 -8.59 3.05 -11.16
N GLY A 80 -8.06 4.29 -11.20
CA GLY A 80 -8.70 5.46 -10.58
C GLY A 80 -8.35 5.66 -9.10
N TYR A 81 -7.47 4.83 -8.55
CA TYR A 81 -6.90 4.95 -7.21
C TYR A 81 -5.37 5.00 -7.30
N TYR A 82 -4.73 5.59 -6.31
CA TYR A 82 -3.27 5.70 -6.26
C TYR A 82 -2.71 5.24 -4.92
N ARG A 83 -1.45 4.83 -4.89
CA ARG A 83 -0.76 4.45 -3.67
C ARG A 83 -0.44 5.70 -2.86
N LEU A 84 -0.90 5.71 -1.62
CA LEU A 84 -0.46 6.66 -0.61
C LEU A 84 -0.17 5.91 0.70
N GLU A 85 1.12 5.77 1.02
CA GLU A 85 1.60 4.96 2.14
C GLU A 85 1.07 3.51 2.02
N GLN A 86 0.30 3.02 3.00
CA GLN A 86 -0.31 1.69 2.96
C GLN A 86 -1.67 1.63 2.26
N ARG A 87 -2.23 2.76 1.82
CA ARG A 87 -3.62 2.84 1.34
C ARG A 87 -3.71 3.12 -0.16
N CYS A 88 -4.89 2.86 -0.70
CA CYS A 88 -5.27 3.20 -2.06
C CYS A 88 -6.44 4.20 -2.02
N PRO A 89 -6.22 5.49 -1.73
CA PRO A 89 -7.25 6.52 -1.88
C PRO A 89 -7.61 6.77 -3.35
N GLN A 90 -8.81 7.29 -3.56
CA GLN A 90 -9.30 7.66 -4.89
C GLN A 90 -8.49 8.83 -5.46
N CYS A 91 -8.24 8.80 -6.77
CA CYS A 91 -7.58 9.89 -7.48
C CYS A 91 -8.39 11.19 -7.35
N PRO A 92 -7.77 12.32 -6.94
CA PRO A 92 -8.43 13.62 -6.97
C PRO A 92 -8.61 14.13 -8.41
N ASP A 93 -9.72 14.83 -8.68
CA ASP A 93 -10.04 15.34 -10.02
C ASP A 93 -8.97 16.27 -10.60
N LEU A 94 -8.25 16.99 -9.74
CA LEU A 94 -7.15 17.89 -10.12
C LEU A 94 -5.78 17.34 -9.73
N ALA A 95 -5.56 16.02 -9.86
CA ALA A 95 -4.26 15.40 -9.59
C ALA A 95 -3.08 16.06 -10.34
N TRP A 96 -3.32 16.59 -11.54
CA TRP A 96 -2.31 17.29 -12.33
C TRP A 96 -1.79 18.57 -11.64
N LEU A 97 -2.61 19.24 -10.83
CA LEU A 97 -2.18 20.40 -10.03
C LEU A 97 -1.21 20.00 -8.93
N LEU A 98 -1.40 18.83 -8.32
CA LEU A 98 -0.49 18.30 -7.30
C LEU A 98 0.88 18.01 -7.92
N LEU A 99 0.90 17.34 -9.07
CA LEU A 99 2.14 17.03 -9.79
C LEU A 99 2.85 18.31 -10.26
N THR A 100 2.14 19.25 -10.87
CA THR A 100 2.74 20.51 -11.34
C THR A 100 3.22 21.37 -10.18
N GLY A 101 2.45 21.47 -9.10
CA GLY A 101 2.83 22.16 -7.88
C GLY A 101 4.09 21.59 -7.24
N PHE A 102 4.22 20.26 -7.23
CA PHE A 102 5.42 19.59 -6.72
C PHE A 102 6.67 19.89 -7.54
N VAL A 103 6.59 19.80 -8.88
CA VAL A 103 7.73 20.10 -9.75
C VAL A 103 8.13 21.58 -9.64
N VAL A 104 7.16 22.50 -9.71
CA VAL A 104 7.43 23.94 -9.61
C VAL A 104 7.95 24.31 -8.22
N GLY A 105 7.35 23.75 -7.17
CA GLY A 105 7.77 23.94 -5.78
C GLY A 105 9.18 23.42 -5.52
N GLY A 106 9.52 22.24 -6.03
CA GLY A 106 10.86 21.67 -5.94
C GLY A 106 11.92 22.53 -6.65
N LEU A 107 11.62 23.03 -7.87
CA LEU A 107 12.52 23.94 -8.59
C LEU A 107 12.70 25.29 -7.87
N ALA A 108 11.61 25.85 -7.32
CA ALA A 108 11.66 27.08 -6.55
C ALA A 108 12.47 26.91 -5.26
N LEU A 109 12.30 25.79 -4.56
CA LEU A 109 13.08 25.44 -3.37
C LEU A 109 14.56 25.27 -3.71
N ALA A 110 14.90 24.57 -4.78
CA ALA A 110 16.28 24.41 -5.25
C ALA A 110 16.92 25.76 -5.60
N ALA A 111 16.18 26.65 -6.29
CA ALA A 111 16.64 28.00 -6.60
C ALA A 111 16.86 28.84 -5.34
N LEU A 112 15.96 28.73 -4.35
CA LEU A 112 16.09 29.40 -3.05
C LEU A 112 17.32 28.90 -2.28
N ILE A 113 17.53 27.58 -2.21
CA ILE A 113 18.71 26.98 -1.57
C ILE A 113 19.98 27.47 -2.26
N ALA A 114 20.03 27.46 -3.60
CA ALA A 114 21.17 27.97 -4.35
C ALA A 114 21.42 29.47 -4.11
N PHE A 115 20.36 30.27 -4.00
CA PHE A 115 20.45 31.69 -3.67
C PHE A 115 21.00 31.91 -2.24
N LEU A 116 20.50 31.18 -1.25
CA LEU A 116 20.95 31.25 0.14
C LEU A 116 22.41 30.78 0.28
N ALA A 117 22.80 29.73 -0.45
CA ALA A 117 24.16 29.24 -0.51
C ALA A 117 25.12 30.30 -1.09
N ARG A 118 24.73 31.00 -2.16
CA ARG A 118 25.51 32.14 -2.70
C ARG A 118 25.66 33.29 -1.70
N ARG A 119 24.72 33.44 -0.77
CA ARG A 119 24.77 34.44 0.32
C ARG A 119 25.52 33.94 1.56
N ARG A 120 26.09 32.72 1.54
CA ARG A 120 26.78 32.07 2.67
C ARG A 120 25.93 32.01 3.94
N VAL A 121 24.63 31.77 3.79
CA VAL A 121 23.75 31.48 4.92
C VAL A 121 23.98 30.03 5.36
N GLU A 122 24.24 29.83 6.66
CA GLU A 122 24.37 28.50 7.25
C GLU A 122 23.00 27.83 7.37
N LEU A 123 22.81 26.72 6.65
CA LEU A 123 21.54 25.97 6.62
C LEU A 123 21.59 24.70 7.49
N THR A 124 22.67 24.45 8.24
CA THR A 124 22.88 23.21 9.00
C THR A 124 21.74 22.86 9.94
N ALA A 125 21.22 23.84 10.69
CA ALA A 125 20.10 23.60 11.61
C ALA A 125 18.81 23.25 10.84
N PHE A 126 18.59 23.86 9.68
CA PHE A 126 17.45 23.59 8.82
C PHE A 126 17.52 22.18 8.22
N THR A 127 18.69 21.77 7.71
CA THR A 127 18.87 20.42 7.14
C THR A 127 18.68 19.34 8.18
N ILE A 128 19.21 19.50 9.40
CA ILE A 128 18.97 18.56 10.50
C ILE A 128 17.48 18.40 10.80
N GLY A 129 16.74 19.52 10.80
CA GLY A 129 15.28 19.50 10.97
C GLY A 129 14.58 18.72 9.84
N VAL A 130 14.98 18.94 8.59
CA VAL A 130 14.45 18.21 7.43
C VAL A 130 14.78 16.72 7.53
N ASP A 131 16.02 16.34 7.84
CA ASP A 131 16.44 14.94 7.98
C ASP A 131 15.64 14.21 9.07
N PHE A 132 15.34 14.90 10.18
CA PHE A 132 14.47 14.36 11.23
C PHE A 132 13.05 14.08 10.70
N LEU A 133 12.44 15.04 9.99
CA LEU A 133 11.11 14.85 9.41
C LEU A 133 11.10 13.72 8.37
N GLN A 134 12.16 13.63 7.56
CA GLN A 134 12.34 12.56 6.58
C GLN A 134 12.37 11.19 7.27
N ALA A 135 13.20 11.03 8.30
CA ALA A 135 13.32 9.79 9.06
C ALA A 135 11.97 9.38 9.70
N VAL A 136 11.20 10.35 10.19
CA VAL A 136 9.87 10.09 10.76
C VAL A 136 8.88 9.65 9.67
N SER A 137 8.90 10.27 8.50
CA SER A 137 7.97 9.91 7.42
C SER A 137 8.10 8.46 6.94
N LEU A 138 9.31 7.88 7.01
CA LEU A 138 9.56 6.48 6.67
C LEU A 138 8.74 5.48 7.50
N PHE A 139 8.24 5.89 8.68
CA PHE A 139 7.40 5.01 9.49
C PHE A 139 6.06 4.65 8.80
N GLY A 140 5.59 5.47 7.86
CA GLY A 140 4.38 5.20 7.06
C GLY A 140 4.50 3.97 6.17
N ALA A 141 5.74 3.64 5.75
CA ALA A 141 6.02 2.45 4.94
C ALA A 141 5.95 1.13 5.75
N PHE A 142 5.96 1.18 7.08
CA PHE A 142 5.80 -0.03 7.88
C PHE A 142 4.34 -0.45 7.99
N ALA A 143 4.12 -1.75 7.77
CA ALA A 143 2.81 -2.38 7.82
C ALA A 143 2.31 -2.62 9.25
N PHE A 144 2.21 -1.55 10.05
CA PHE A 144 1.51 -1.55 11.33
C PHE A 144 0.05 -1.11 11.15
N HIS A 145 -0.80 -1.41 12.13
CA HIS A 145 -2.18 -0.94 12.17
C HIS A 145 -2.23 0.52 12.63
N TRP A 146 -1.72 1.42 11.79
CA TRP A 146 -1.74 2.85 12.06
C TRP A 146 -3.18 3.39 11.94
N PRO A 147 -3.63 4.25 12.86
CA PRO A 147 -4.89 4.96 12.68
C PRO A 147 -4.80 5.88 11.44
N ALA A 148 -5.91 6.07 10.73
CA ALA A 148 -5.95 6.85 9.48
C ALA A 148 -5.33 8.25 9.64
N MET A 149 -5.61 8.92 10.76
CA MET A 149 -5.05 10.24 11.08
C MET A 149 -3.52 10.27 11.08
N LEU A 150 -2.87 9.22 11.57
CA LEU A 150 -1.40 9.19 11.60
C LEU A 150 -0.81 8.92 10.22
N LEU A 151 -1.47 8.10 9.40
CA LEU A 151 -1.08 7.91 8.01
C LEU A 151 -1.17 9.21 7.22
N ASP A 152 -2.17 10.05 7.49
CA ASP A 152 -2.29 11.36 6.84
C ASP A 152 -1.16 12.30 7.28
N VAL A 153 -0.80 12.31 8.57
CA VAL A 153 0.37 13.08 9.07
C VAL A 153 1.67 12.57 8.44
N LEU A 154 1.88 11.26 8.38
CA LEU A 154 3.08 10.66 7.78
C LEU A 154 3.15 10.95 6.28
N ALA A 155 2.02 10.95 5.57
CA ALA A 155 1.93 11.35 4.17
C ALA A 155 2.29 12.83 3.95
N VAL A 156 1.92 13.73 4.85
CA VAL A 156 2.35 15.14 4.78
C VAL A 156 3.85 15.26 5.04
N LEU A 157 4.36 14.54 6.05
CA LEU A 157 5.79 14.54 6.36
C LEU A 157 6.63 13.96 5.22
N SER A 158 6.12 12.99 4.46
CA SER A 158 6.87 12.39 3.34
C SER A 158 7.14 13.36 2.19
N PHE A 159 6.50 14.54 2.17
CA PHE A 159 6.88 15.65 1.30
C PHE A 159 8.32 16.13 1.54
N SER A 160 8.81 16.12 2.80
CA SER A 160 10.19 16.51 3.09
C SER A 160 11.21 15.54 2.53
N SER A 161 10.78 14.30 2.24
CA SER A 161 11.56 13.25 1.57
C SER A 161 11.38 13.27 0.05
N LEU A 162 10.66 14.26 -0.50
CA LEU A 162 10.29 14.31 -1.92
C LEU A 162 9.59 13.02 -2.39
N ASN A 163 8.77 12.42 -1.52
CA ASN A 163 8.06 11.19 -1.85
C ASN A 163 7.04 11.45 -2.97
N LEU A 164 7.30 10.85 -4.14
CA LEU A 164 6.51 11.01 -5.34
C LEU A 164 5.09 10.41 -5.20
N GLU A 165 4.86 9.52 -4.25
CA GLU A 165 3.53 8.95 -3.99
C GLU A 165 2.51 10.00 -3.51
N VAL A 166 2.97 11.06 -2.85
CA VAL A 166 2.11 12.15 -2.33
C VAL A 166 1.37 12.88 -3.44
N VAL A 167 1.95 12.93 -4.65
CA VAL A 167 1.42 13.75 -5.76
C VAL A 167 0.66 12.92 -6.80
N ALA A 168 0.40 11.64 -6.48
CA ALA A 168 -0.45 10.76 -7.27
C ALA A 168 -0.12 10.77 -8.79
N PRO A 169 1.14 10.54 -9.19
CA PRO A 169 1.56 10.69 -10.59
C PRO A 169 0.78 9.76 -11.53
N GLU A 170 0.37 8.59 -11.02
CA GLU A 170 -0.43 7.59 -11.74
C GLU A 170 -1.87 8.02 -12.05
N CYS A 171 -2.37 9.06 -11.38
CA CYS A 171 -3.65 9.67 -11.71
C CYS A 171 -3.56 10.65 -12.89
N THR A 172 -2.37 11.17 -13.19
CA THR A 172 -2.17 12.16 -14.28
C THR A 172 -1.51 11.52 -15.50
N LEU A 173 -0.57 10.61 -15.27
CA LEU A 173 0.23 9.96 -16.30
C LEU A 173 -0.02 8.46 -16.25
N THR A 174 -0.24 7.83 -17.40
CA THR A 174 -0.31 6.38 -17.52
C THR A 174 1.09 5.79 -17.38
N TRP A 175 1.59 5.68 -16.15
CA TRP A 175 2.90 5.10 -15.87
C TRP A 175 2.79 3.58 -15.71
N GLY A 176 3.56 2.84 -16.50
CA GLY A 176 3.82 1.43 -16.17
C GLY A 176 4.70 1.31 -14.92
N PHE A 177 4.64 0.16 -14.24
CA PHE A 177 5.42 -0.13 -13.03
C PHE A 177 6.92 0.24 -13.16
N ARG A 178 7.53 -0.08 -14.31
CA ARG A 178 8.95 0.27 -14.57
C ARG A 178 9.20 1.77 -14.63
N GLY A 179 8.31 2.52 -15.29
CA GLY A 179 8.41 3.98 -15.38
C GLY A 179 8.29 4.63 -14.01
N LYS A 180 7.31 4.17 -13.21
CA LYS A 180 7.14 4.60 -11.81
C LYS A 180 8.39 4.29 -10.97
N TRP A 181 8.93 3.08 -11.08
CA TRP A 181 10.13 2.68 -10.33
C TRP A 181 11.34 3.56 -10.63
N TYR A 182 11.61 3.87 -11.90
CA TYR A 182 12.72 4.74 -12.26
C TYR A 182 12.51 6.18 -11.79
N ALA A 183 11.28 6.70 -11.84
CA ALA A 183 10.97 8.02 -11.32
C ALA A 183 11.19 8.12 -9.80
N VAL A 184 10.74 7.10 -9.04
CA VAL A 184 10.93 7.03 -7.59
C VAL A 184 12.40 6.87 -7.21
N GLN A 185 13.18 6.06 -7.93
CA GLN A 185 14.63 5.97 -7.67
C GLN A 185 15.38 7.23 -8.06
N GLY A 186 14.96 7.92 -9.13
CA GLY A 186 15.56 9.18 -9.56
C GLY A 186 15.42 10.30 -8.52
N SER A 187 14.33 10.33 -7.76
CA SER A 187 14.14 11.29 -6.66
C SER A 187 15.02 11.06 -5.43
N VAL A 188 15.65 9.88 -5.29
CA VAL A 188 16.52 9.54 -4.14
C VAL A 188 17.96 10.07 -4.32
N PHE A 189 18.34 10.49 -5.53
CA PHE A 189 19.70 10.97 -5.86
C PHE A 189 19.84 12.50 -5.90
N VAL A 190 18.89 13.25 -5.34
CA VAL A 190 18.95 14.72 -5.22
C VAL A 190 19.13 15.12 -3.76
#